data_AF-A0A516SG84-F1
#
_entry.id   AF-A0A516SG84-F1
#
_cell.length_a   1.000
_cell.length_b   1.000
_cell.length_c   1.000
_cell.angle_alpha   90.00
_cell.angle_beta   90.00
_cell.angle_gamma   90.00
#
_symmetry.space_group_name_H-M   'P 1'
#
loop_
_entity.id
_entity.type
_entity.pdbx_description
1 polymer ?
#
loop_
_entity_poly.entity_id
_entity_poly.type
_entity_poly.pdbx_seq_one_letter_code
_entity_poly.pdbx_strand_id
1 'polypeptide(L)'
;MSPNTKSRLLGLLIFAIGVGGAAYTWYSVLAEGRYAQKASFLLPFFACLGLSLMIYPMSKAESLAKYGSEQIPWEHIPMGQKVLIFLGVVLGALQWSFFSGHLSL
;
A
#
# COMPACT_ATOMS: atom_id res chain seq x y z
N MET A 1 -13.98 -19.62 -6.28
CA MET A 1 -13.08 -18.46 -6.45
C MET A 1 -11.65 -18.92 -6.18
N SER A 2 -10.73 -18.77 -7.14
CA SER A 2 -9.35 -19.25 -6.96
C SER A 2 -8.63 -18.47 -5.86
N PRO A 3 -7.62 -19.05 -5.20
CA PRO A 3 -6.84 -18.35 -4.17
C PRO A 3 -6.25 -17.02 -4.68
N ASN A 4 -5.83 -16.99 -5.95
CA ASN A 4 -5.26 -15.81 -6.58
C ASN A 4 -6.31 -14.72 -6.83
N THR A 5 -7.57 -15.08 -7.16
CA THR A 5 -8.65 -14.10 -7.25
C THR A 5 -8.95 -13.47 -5.89
N LYS A 6 -8.90 -14.25 -4.79
CA LYS A 6 -9.10 -13.71 -3.43
C LYS A 6 -8.01 -12.70 -3.05
N SER A 7 -6.74 -13.01 -3.32
CA SER A 7 -5.62 -12.09 -3.08
C SER A 7 -5.73 -10.81 -3.92
N ARG A 8 -6.16 -10.92 -5.19
CA ARG A 8 -6.41 -9.74 -6.05
C ARG A 8 -7.55 -8.87 -5.54
N LEU A 9 -8.65 -9.47 -5.06
CA LEU A 9 -9.77 -8.72 -4.52
C LEU A 9 -9.38 -7.99 -3.23
N LEU A 10 -8.62 -8.65 -2.35
CA LEU A 10 -8.05 -7.99 -1.17
C LEU A 10 -7.12 -6.85 -1.57
N GLY A 11 -6.25 -7.07 -2.56
CA GLY A 11 -5.38 -6.05 -3.12
C GLY A 11 -6.16 -4.84 -3.65
N LEU A 12 -7.26 -5.08 -4.37
CA LEU A 12 -8.15 -4.04 -4.88
C LEU A 12 -8.79 -3.22 -3.77
N LEU A 13 -9.27 -3.87 -2.69
CA LEU A 13 -9.84 -3.17 -1.54
C LEU A 13 -8.77 -2.29 -0.85
N ILE A 14 -7.59 -2.83 -0.60
CA ILE A 14 -6.48 -2.08 0.01
C ILE A 14 -6.05 -0.92 -0.89
N PHE A 15 -5.97 -1.15 -2.20
CA PHE A 15 -5.65 -0.12 -3.19
C PHE A 15 -6.67 1.02 -3.17
N ALA A 16 -7.98 0.69 -3.19
CA ALA A 16 -9.05 1.66 -3.15
C ALA A 16 -9.03 2.50 -1.86
N ILE A 17 -8.75 1.88 -0.71
CA ILE A 17 -8.59 2.58 0.57
C ILE A 17 -7.39 3.53 0.51
N GLY A 18 -6.25 3.08 -0.01
CA GLY A 18 -5.04 3.89 -0.13
C GLY A 18 -5.23 5.09 -1.05
N VAL A 19 -5.75 4.86 -2.26
CA VAL A 19 -6.00 5.92 -3.26
C VAL A 19 -7.11 6.87 -2.80
N GLY A 20 -8.24 6.33 -2.33
CA GLY A 20 -9.36 7.14 -1.86
C GLY A 20 -8.99 7.99 -0.65
N GLY A 21 -8.26 7.41 0.30
CA GLY A 21 -7.75 8.14 1.46
C GLY A 21 -6.73 9.21 1.09
N ALA A 22 -5.79 8.90 0.19
CA ALA A 22 -4.81 9.88 -0.28
C ALA A 22 -5.49 11.05 -1.01
N ALA A 23 -6.43 10.74 -1.92
CA ALA A 23 -7.20 11.75 -2.64
C ALA A 23 -8.03 12.62 -1.68
N TYR A 24 -8.69 12.00 -0.70
CA TYR A 24 -9.44 12.73 0.33
C TYR A 24 -8.53 13.63 1.18
N THR A 25 -7.35 13.14 1.56
CA THR A 25 -6.38 13.93 2.33
C THR A 25 -5.94 15.17 1.55
N TRP A 26 -5.58 15.00 0.28
CA TRP A 26 -5.22 16.13 -0.59
C TRP A 26 -6.37 17.08 -0.83
N TYR A 27 -7.59 16.57 -1.00
CA TYR A 27 -8.79 17.39 -1.11
C TYR A 27 -9.03 18.23 0.16
N SER A 28 -9.00 17.63 1.36
CA SER A 28 -9.17 18.37 2.62
C SER A 28 -8.08 19.41 2.85
N VAL A 29 -6.84 19.14 2.43
CA VAL A 29 -5.76 20.13 2.51
C VAL A 29 -6.01 21.30 1.56
N LEU A 30 -6.34 21.03 0.29
CA LEU A 30 -6.47 22.07 -0.74
C LEU A 30 -7.78 22.86 -0.64
N ALA A 31 -8.88 22.21 -0.28
CA ALA A 31 -10.21 22.82 -0.28
C ALA A 31 -10.65 23.33 1.10
N GLU A 32 -10.23 22.66 2.19
CA GLU A 32 -10.73 22.95 3.55
C GLU A 32 -9.64 23.49 4.48
N GLY A 33 -8.36 23.42 4.09
CA GLY A 33 -7.23 23.76 4.96
C GLY A 33 -7.11 22.86 6.20
N ARG A 34 -7.83 21.72 6.23
CA ARG A 34 -7.86 20.80 7.36
C ARG A 34 -6.95 19.61 7.08
N TYR A 35 -6.20 19.20 8.10
CA TYR A 35 -5.24 18.11 7.94
C TYR A 35 -5.31 17.08 9.08
N ALA A 36 -5.41 15.82 8.69
CA ALA A 36 -5.35 14.67 9.59
C ALA A 36 -3.97 13.98 9.49
N GLN A 37 -3.00 14.50 10.24
CA GLN A 37 -1.60 14.11 10.13
C GLN A 37 -1.34 12.62 10.36
N LYS A 38 -1.91 12.07 11.43
CA LYS A 38 -1.47 10.81 12.06
C LYS A 38 -1.59 9.57 11.17
N ALA A 39 -2.48 9.56 10.17
CA ALA A 39 -2.70 8.40 9.30
C ALA A 39 -2.32 8.63 7.84
N SER A 40 -1.95 9.85 7.47
CA SER A 40 -1.76 10.22 6.05
C SER A 40 -0.58 9.49 5.39
N PHE A 41 0.46 9.13 6.15
CA PHE A 41 1.62 8.39 5.62
C PHE A 41 1.27 6.96 5.17
N LEU A 42 0.23 6.36 5.76
CA LEU A 42 -0.18 4.99 5.45
C LEU A 42 -0.92 4.88 4.13
N LEU A 43 -1.48 5.98 3.63
CA LEU A 43 -2.37 5.96 2.46
C LEU A 43 -1.60 5.68 1.16
N PRO A 44 -0.48 6.36 0.87
CA PRO A 44 0.38 5.99 -0.27
C PRO A 44 0.93 4.57 -0.14
N PHE A 45 1.28 4.15 1.08
CA PHE A 45 1.73 2.79 1.33
C PHE A 45 0.66 1.75 1.00
N PHE A 46 -0.58 1.96 1.45
CA PHE A 46 -1.70 1.07 1.13
C PHE A 46 -2.01 1.07 -0.37
N ALA A 47 -1.91 2.20 -1.06
CA ALA A 47 -2.08 2.23 -2.51
C ALA A 47 -1.04 1.32 -3.20
N CYS A 48 0.25 1.49 -2.89
CA CYS A 48 1.29 0.65 -3.51
C CYS A 48 1.20 -0.82 -3.07
N LEU A 49 0.87 -1.10 -1.81
CA LEU A 49 0.70 -2.46 -1.31
C LEU A 49 -0.47 -3.17 -1.99
N GLY A 50 -1.62 -2.50 -2.10
CA GLY A 50 -2.80 -3.03 -2.78
C GLY A 50 -2.52 -3.33 -4.25
N LEU A 51 -1.85 -2.40 -4.95
CA LEU A 51 -1.41 -2.59 -6.33
C LEU A 51 -0.46 -3.79 -6.45
N SER A 52 0.47 -3.95 -5.51
CA SER A 52 1.41 -5.07 -5.50
C SER A 52 0.71 -6.42 -5.37
N LEU A 53 -0.34 -6.51 -4.54
CA LEU A 53 -1.14 -7.74 -4.36
C LEU A 53 -2.05 -8.04 -5.57
N MET A 54 -2.43 -7.01 -6.33
CA MET A 54 -3.18 -7.18 -7.58
C MET A 54 -2.28 -7.73 -8.70
N ILE A 55 -1.09 -7.16 -8.87
CA ILE A 55 -0.13 -7.54 -9.93
C ILE A 55 0.54 -8.87 -9.60
N TYR A 56 0.97 -9.05 -8.35
CA TYR A 56 1.68 -10.23 -7.85
C TYR A 56 0.84 -10.92 -6.76
N PRO A 57 -0.28 -11.58 -7.12
CA PRO A 57 -1.09 -12.27 -6.14
C PRO A 57 -0.29 -13.41 -5.52
N MET A 58 -0.19 -13.41 -4.19
CA MET A 58 0.41 -14.50 -3.44
C MET A 58 -0.68 -15.19 -2.64
N SER A 59 -0.73 -16.51 -2.76
CA SER A 59 -1.65 -17.37 -2.02
C SER A 59 -0.86 -18.14 -0.96
N LYS A 60 -1.38 -18.20 0.27
CA LYS A 60 -0.81 -19.04 1.34
C LYS A 60 -0.73 -20.51 0.92
N ALA A 61 -1.75 -21.01 0.23
CA ALA A 61 -1.79 -22.38 -0.26
C ALA A 61 -0.72 -22.64 -1.35
N GLU A 62 -0.48 -21.66 -2.22
CA GLU A 62 0.54 -21.76 -3.26
C GLU A 62 1.95 -21.66 -2.66
N SER A 63 2.11 -20.84 -1.61
CA SER A 63 3.36 -20.71 -0.85
C SER A 63 3.69 -21.99 -0.09
N LEU A 64 2.70 -22.59 0.57
CA LEU A 64 2.86 -23.85 1.27
C LEU A 64 3.24 -24.99 0.31
N ALA A 65 2.59 -25.04 -0.86
CA ALA A 65 2.89 -26.04 -1.89
C ALA A 65 4.28 -25.87 -2.50
N LYS A 66 4.76 -24.62 -2.66
CA LYS A 66 6.02 -24.32 -3.35
C LYS A 66 7.23 -24.26 -2.44
N TYR A 67 7.07 -23.78 -1.20
CA TYR A 67 8.16 -23.51 -0.27
C TYR A 67 8.05 -24.30 1.04
N GLY A 68 7.01 -25.12 1.21
CA GLY A 68 6.78 -25.88 2.45
C GLY A 68 6.43 -25.00 3.66
N SER A 69 6.14 -23.72 3.45
CA SER A 69 5.85 -22.73 4.49
C SER A 69 4.71 -21.82 4.06
N GLU A 70 3.83 -21.45 5.00
CA GLU A 70 2.81 -20.41 4.75
C GLU A 70 3.41 -19.01 4.60
N GLN A 71 4.60 -18.79 5.19
CA GLN A 71 5.33 -17.54 5.09
C GLN A 71 6.30 -17.61 3.91
N ILE A 72 6.24 -16.59 3.05
CA ILE A 72 7.15 -16.48 1.91
C ILE A 72 8.43 -15.79 2.39
N PRO A 73 9.60 -16.44 2.25
CA PRO A 73 10.88 -15.80 2.54
C PRO A 73 11.04 -14.55 1.68
N TRP A 74 11.62 -13.49 2.24
CA TRP A 74 11.85 -12.23 1.51
C TRP A 74 12.60 -12.43 0.18
N GLU A 75 13.49 -13.42 0.12
CA GLU A 75 14.26 -13.80 -1.06
C GLU A 75 13.38 -14.20 -2.25
N HIS A 76 12.23 -14.83 -1.99
CA HIS A 76 11.33 -15.37 -3.01
C HIS A 76 10.22 -14.41 -3.42
N ILE A 77 10.13 -13.24 -2.79
CA ILE A 77 9.17 -12.19 -3.21
C ILE A 77 9.62 -11.63 -4.57
N PRO A 78 8.72 -11.50 -5.56
CA PRO A 78 9.03 -10.90 -6.85
C PRO A 78 9.66 -9.52 -6.71
N MET A 79 10.69 -9.23 -7.51
CA MET A 79 11.39 -7.93 -7.44
C MET A 79 10.44 -6.75 -7.64
N GLY A 80 9.47 -6.86 -8.56
CA GLY A 80 8.46 -5.82 -8.77
C GLY A 80 7.61 -5.53 -7.52
N GLN A 81 7.29 -6.55 -6.73
CA GLN A 81 6.56 -6.36 -5.47
C GLN A 81 7.44 -5.67 -4.42
N LYS A 82 8.72 -6.03 -4.32
CA LYS A 82 9.69 -5.34 -3.44
C LYS A 82 9.80 -3.87 -3.80
N VAL A 83 9.90 -3.56 -5.10
CA VAL A 83 9.93 -2.19 -5.61
C VAL A 83 8.66 -1.43 -5.24
N LEU A 84 7.48 -2.02 -5.42
CA LEU A 84 6.22 -1.37 -5.05
C LEU A 84 6.11 -1.12 -3.54
N ILE A 85 6.52 -2.07 -2.69
CA ILE A 85 6.55 -1.89 -1.23
C ILE A 85 7.49 -0.74 -0.87
N PHE A 86 8.70 -0.73 -1.44
CA PHE A 86 9.68 0.32 -1.20
C PHE A 86 9.15 1.69 -1.66
N LEU A 87 8.56 1.77 -2.85
CA LEU A 87 7.93 2.99 -3.35
C LEU A 87 6.81 3.47 -2.41
N GLY A 88 5.97 2.56 -1.91
CA GLY A 88 4.91 2.90 -0.95
C GLY A 88 5.45 3.52 0.33
N VAL A 89 6.55 2.98 0.86
CA VAL A 89 7.23 3.53 2.05
C VAL A 89 7.81 4.91 1.76
N VAL A 90 8.52 5.07 0.63
CA VAL A 90 9.13 6.35 0.23
C VAL A 90 8.06 7.41 0.00
N LEU A 91 6.98 7.10 -0.72
CA LEU A 91 5.88 8.03 -0.96
C LEU A 91 5.15 8.40 0.34
N GLY A 92 4.94 7.44 1.24
CA GLY A 92 4.37 7.70 2.56
C GLY A 92 5.24 8.64 3.39
N ALA A 93 6.56 8.42 3.39
CA ALA A 93 7.52 9.28 4.07
C ALA A 93 7.60 10.69 3.46
N LEU A 94 7.58 10.80 2.13
CA LEU A 94 7.55 12.09 1.42
C LEU A 94 6.27 12.86 1.74
N GLN A 95 5.11 12.19 1.71
CA GLN A 95 3.83 12.80 2.05
C GLN A 95 3.83 13.29 3.51
N TRP A 96 4.32 12.48 4.44
CA TRP A 96 4.47 12.89 5.84
C TRP A 96 5.40 14.09 5.98
N SER A 97 6.56 14.05 5.33
CA SER A 97 7.58 15.12 5.40
C SER A 97 7.01 16.44 4.87
N PHE A 98 6.36 16.40 3.71
CA PHE A 98 5.73 17.56 3.08
C PHE A 98 4.71 18.22 4.02
N PHE A 99 3.83 17.44 4.62
CA PHE A 99 2.81 17.99 5.51
C PHE A 99 3.35 18.38 6.89
N SER A 100 4.39 17.71 7.41
CA SER A 100 5.04 18.10 8.65
C SER A 100 5.79 19.43 8.54
N GLY A 101 6.31 19.76 7.36
CA GLY A 101 7.02 21.02 7.09
C GLY A 101 6.11 22.21 6.77
N HIS A 102 4.85 21.98 6.38
CA HIS A 102 3.91 23.06 6.07
C HIS A 102 3.05 23.54 7.26
N LEU A 103 3.08 22.86 8.41
CA LEU A 103 2.28 23.21 9.60
C LEU A 103 3.06 23.91 10.73
N SER A 104 4.18 24.57 10.40
CA SER A 104 4.92 25.45 11.31
C SER A 104 4.66 26.95 11.06
N LEU A 105 3.48 27.31 10.57
CA LEU A 105 3.04 28.70 10.36
C LEU A 105 1.75 28.97 11.14
#